data_AF-A0A3B5AKL6-F1
#
_entry.id   AF-A0A3B5AKL6-F1
#
_cell.length_a   1.000
_cell.length_b   1.000
_cell.length_c   1.000
_cell.angle_alpha   90.00
_cell.angle_beta   90.00
_cell.angle_gamma   90.00
#
_symmetry.space_group_name_H-M   'P 1'
#
loop_
_entity.id
_entity.type
_entity.pdbx_description
1 polymer ?
#
loop_
_entity_poly.entity_id
_entity_poly.type
_entity_poly.pdbx_seq_one_letter_code
_entity_poly.pdbx_strand_id
1 'polypeptide(L)'
;RPKTSLFWCSQDCSCLHKYVRTKCRELLVAALQTDNDHETIGVDCEHLAAQIEEHILLCHRHMKYKTRLRSRISNLKDQKNPDLRRNVLCGNISPQRIASMTAEEMASAELKQMREALTKESIREHQLSKVGGTETDMFICNKCHGKSCTYTQVQTRSADEPMTTFVLCNSCGNRWKVRKDYEQQTTPCLTNV
;
A
#
# COMPACT_ATOMS: atom_id res chain seq x y z
N ARG A 1 -57.83 -32.40 -0.27
CA ARG A 1 -56.49 -31.87 -0.64
C ARG A 1 -55.89 -31.20 0.59
N PRO A 2 -54.92 -31.80 1.30
CA PRO A 2 -54.27 -31.11 2.40
C PRO A 2 -53.19 -30.16 1.85
N LYS A 3 -53.09 -28.98 2.46
CA LYS A 3 -52.04 -27.99 2.22
C LYS A 3 -50.74 -28.53 2.83
N THR A 4 -49.81 -28.98 2.00
CA THR A 4 -48.45 -29.32 2.45
C THR A 4 -47.66 -28.04 2.69
N SER A 5 -47.57 -27.73 3.98
CA SER A 5 -46.57 -26.93 4.68
C SER A 5 -45.24 -26.75 3.93
N LEU A 6 -44.91 -25.50 3.61
CA LEU A 6 -43.56 -25.01 3.35
C LEU A 6 -42.76 -25.05 4.66
N PHE A 7 -42.31 -26.25 5.05
CA PHE A 7 -41.40 -26.49 6.18
C PHE A 7 -39.97 -26.77 5.68
N TRP A 8 -39.54 -26.10 4.60
CA TRP A 8 -38.22 -26.25 4.00
C TRP A 8 -37.50 -24.89 3.99
N CYS A 9 -37.02 -24.43 5.16
CA CYS A 9 -35.98 -23.39 5.21
C CYS A 9 -35.36 -23.23 6.62
N SER A 10 -34.85 -24.30 7.22
CA SER A 10 -33.97 -24.16 8.39
C SER A 10 -32.88 -25.22 8.45
N GLN A 11 -33.17 -26.47 8.02
CA GLN A 11 -32.12 -27.49 7.88
C GLN A 11 -31.08 -27.13 6.80
N ASP A 12 -31.49 -26.55 5.67
CA ASP A 12 -30.60 -26.33 4.51
C ASP A 12 -29.49 -25.30 4.77
N CYS A 13 -29.75 -24.29 5.61
CA CYS A 13 -28.78 -23.22 5.87
C CYS A 13 -27.61 -23.69 6.76
N SER A 14 -27.89 -24.57 7.74
CA SER A 14 -26.86 -25.15 8.62
C SER A 14 -25.98 -26.17 7.88
N CYS A 15 -26.57 -26.97 6.99
CA CYS A 15 -25.85 -27.91 6.14
C CYS A 15 -24.93 -27.19 5.14
N LEU A 16 -25.39 -26.11 4.52
CA LEU A 16 -24.58 -25.31 3.59
C LEU A 16 -23.37 -24.68 4.28
N HIS A 17 -23.54 -24.16 5.50
CA HIS A 17 -22.43 -23.62 6.29
C HIS A 17 -21.40 -24.71 6.65
N LYS A 18 -21.86 -25.90 7.05
CA LYS A 18 -20.97 -27.04 7.35
C LYS A 18 -20.21 -27.51 6.10
N TYR A 19 -20.87 -27.62 4.96
CA TYR A 19 -20.24 -28.00 3.68
C TYR A 19 -19.16 -27.01 3.26
N VAL A 20 -19.44 -25.70 3.35
CA VAL A 20 -18.46 -24.65 3.04
C VAL A 20 -17.23 -24.77 3.93
N ARG A 21 -17.41 -25.00 5.24
CA ARG A 21 -16.28 -25.18 6.18
C ARG A 21 -15.42 -26.40 5.85
N THR A 22 -16.03 -27.53 5.49
CA THR A 22 -15.29 -28.72 5.07
C THR A 22 -14.45 -28.43 3.83
N LYS A 23 -15.03 -27.81 2.79
CA LYS A 23 -14.26 -27.40 1.60
C LYS A 23 -13.16 -26.39 1.89
N CYS A 24 -13.37 -25.49 2.84
CA CYS A 24 -12.34 -24.56 3.29
C CYS A 24 -11.15 -25.27 3.93
N ARG A 25 -11.41 -26.30 4.75
CA ARG A 25 -10.37 -27.13 5.38
C ARG A 25 -9.60 -27.95 4.35
N GLU A 26 -10.29 -28.59 3.40
CA GLU A 26 -9.64 -29.31 2.30
C GLU A 26 -8.65 -28.42 1.52
N LEU A 27 -9.05 -27.17 1.22
CA LEU A 27 -8.18 -26.22 0.54
C LEU A 27 -6.98 -25.78 1.38
N LEU A 28 -7.14 -25.68 2.71
CA LEU A 28 -6.03 -25.40 3.62
C LEU A 28 -5.07 -26.59 3.70
N VAL A 29 -5.59 -27.82 3.76
CA VAL A 29 -4.77 -29.05 3.75
C VAL A 29 -3.94 -29.10 2.46
N ALA A 30 -4.56 -28.86 1.30
CA ALA A 30 -3.85 -28.80 0.02
C ALA A 30 -2.75 -27.72 -0.01
N ALA A 31 -2.96 -26.59 0.69
CA ALA A 31 -1.95 -25.54 0.81
C ALA A 31 -0.79 -25.95 1.74
N LEU A 32 -1.08 -26.64 2.85
CA LEU A 32 -0.07 -27.12 3.79
C LEU A 32 0.76 -28.28 3.23
N GLN A 33 0.16 -29.10 2.37
CA GLN A 33 0.83 -30.22 1.70
C GLN A 33 1.65 -29.79 0.47
N THR A 34 1.72 -28.49 0.17
CA THR A 34 2.54 -28.01 -0.94
C THR A 34 4.02 -28.32 -0.67
N ASP A 35 4.71 -28.89 -1.66
CA ASP A 35 6.12 -29.31 -1.63
C ASP A 35 6.50 -30.38 -0.59
N ASN A 36 5.53 -31.12 -0.04
CA ASN A 36 5.75 -32.26 0.89
C ASN A 36 6.56 -31.94 2.17
N ASP A 37 6.72 -30.67 2.54
CA ASP A 37 7.42 -30.27 3.78
C ASP A 37 6.77 -30.93 5.03
N HIS A 38 5.47 -31.19 4.99
CA HIS A 38 4.72 -31.84 6.06
C HIS A 38 5.18 -33.28 6.35
N GLU A 39 5.68 -34.02 5.36
CA GLU A 39 6.18 -35.39 5.54
C GLU A 39 7.47 -35.39 6.37
N THR A 40 8.35 -34.41 6.13
CA THR A 40 9.60 -34.28 6.88
C THR A 40 9.39 -33.86 8.34
N ILE A 41 8.32 -33.11 8.61
CA ILE A 41 8.01 -32.58 9.96
C ILE A 41 7.09 -33.56 10.72
N GLY A 42 6.36 -34.43 10.02
CA GLY A 42 5.50 -35.46 10.61
C GLY A 42 4.22 -34.90 11.26
N VAL A 43 3.66 -33.83 10.70
CA VAL A 43 2.50 -33.13 11.27
C VAL A 43 1.22 -33.51 10.56
N ASP A 44 0.15 -33.70 11.33
CA ASP A 44 -1.20 -33.90 10.81
C ASP A 44 -1.76 -32.57 10.25
N CYS A 45 -1.67 -32.43 8.93
CA CYS A 45 -2.19 -31.30 8.18
C CYS A 45 -3.70 -31.11 8.32
N GLU A 46 -4.48 -32.18 8.51
CA GLU A 46 -5.94 -32.08 8.65
C GLU A 46 -6.31 -31.43 9.97
N HIS A 47 -5.67 -31.88 11.05
CA HIS A 47 -5.88 -31.31 12.37
C HIS A 47 -5.42 -29.85 12.43
N LEU A 48 -4.24 -29.54 11.87
CA LEU A 48 -3.72 -28.18 11.83
C LEU A 48 -4.63 -27.24 11.01
N ALA A 49 -5.10 -27.67 9.84
CA ALA A 49 -6.03 -26.91 9.01
C ALA A 49 -7.36 -26.64 9.73
N ALA A 50 -7.87 -27.62 10.49
CA ALA A 50 -9.08 -27.45 11.28
C ALA A 50 -8.92 -26.37 12.37
N GLN A 51 -7.79 -26.37 13.08
CA GLN A 51 -7.48 -25.34 14.08
C GLN A 51 -7.35 -23.95 13.43
N ILE A 52 -6.64 -23.83 12.31
CA ILE A 52 -6.47 -22.55 11.61
C ILE A 52 -7.84 -22.01 11.17
N GLU A 53 -8.69 -22.85 10.57
CA GLU A 53 -10.04 -22.46 10.13
C GLU A 53 -10.91 -21.98 11.30
N GLU A 54 -10.87 -22.68 12.43
CA GLU A 54 -11.60 -22.32 13.64
C GLU A 54 -11.17 -20.94 14.18
N HIS A 55 -9.87 -20.69 14.27
CA HIS A 55 -9.36 -19.39 14.71
C HIS A 55 -9.72 -18.27 13.71
N ILE A 56 -9.72 -18.54 12.41
CA ILE A 56 -10.15 -17.55 11.40
C ILE A 56 -11.63 -17.19 11.60
N LEU A 57 -12.48 -18.18 11.87
CA LEU A 57 -13.91 -17.98 12.13
C LEU A 57 -14.15 -17.18 13.41
N LEU A 58 -13.40 -17.47 14.48
CA LEU A 58 -13.48 -16.74 15.75
C LEU A 58 -13.02 -15.28 15.61
N CYS A 59 -11.93 -15.03 14.89
CA CYS A 59 -11.37 -13.68 14.73
C CYS A 59 -12.18 -12.80 13.75
N HIS A 60 -12.96 -13.38 12.83
CA HIS A 60 -13.59 -12.62 11.74
C HIS A 60 -15.07 -12.99 11.54
N ARG A 61 -15.96 -12.02 11.79
CA ARG A 61 -17.40 -12.14 11.49
C ARG A 61 -17.63 -12.46 10.00
N HIS A 62 -18.63 -13.30 9.74
CA HIS A 62 -18.97 -14.03 8.50
C HIS A 62 -18.60 -13.39 7.14
N MET A 63 -18.75 -12.08 6.94
CA MET A 63 -18.45 -11.42 5.66
C MET A 63 -16.96 -11.37 5.31
N LYS A 64 -16.05 -11.41 6.29
CA LYS A 64 -14.59 -11.37 6.05
C LYS A 64 -13.94 -12.76 6.03
N TYR A 65 -14.65 -13.80 6.48
CA TYR A 65 -14.14 -15.16 6.63
C TYR A 65 -13.54 -15.72 5.33
N LYS A 66 -14.32 -15.74 4.24
CA LYS A 66 -13.88 -16.30 2.95
C LYS A 66 -12.66 -15.56 2.39
N THR A 67 -12.62 -14.23 2.52
CA THR A 67 -11.50 -13.42 2.03
C THR A 67 -10.22 -13.67 2.82
N ARG A 68 -10.34 -13.76 4.16
CA ARG A 68 -9.20 -14.09 5.02
C ARG A 68 -8.67 -15.49 4.75
N LEU A 69 -9.56 -16.47 4.61
CA LEU A 69 -9.18 -17.84 4.28
C LEU A 69 -8.42 -17.92 2.95
N ARG A 70 -8.95 -17.30 1.88
CA ARG A 70 -8.26 -17.25 0.58
C ARG A 70 -6.88 -16.58 0.68
N SER A 71 -6.76 -15.52 1.48
CA SER A 71 -5.47 -14.89 1.74
C SER A 71 -4.49 -15.87 2.41
N ARG A 72 -4.91 -16.63 3.43
CA ARG A 72 -4.04 -17.65 4.07
C ARG A 72 -3.61 -18.73 3.09
N ILE A 73 -4.56 -19.28 2.33
CA ILE A 73 -4.28 -20.29 1.32
C ILE A 73 -3.24 -19.77 0.31
N SER A 74 -3.41 -18.55 -0.20
CA SER A 74 -2.48 -17.98 -1.16
C SER A 74 -1.08 -17.71 -0.59
N ASN A 75 -0.98 -17.34 0.69
CA ASN A 75 0.32 -17.10 1.34
C ASN A 75 1.04 -18.42 1.67
N LEU A 76 0.30 -19.45 2.10
CA LEU A 76 0.87 -20.77 2.37
C LEU A 76 1.33 -21.51 1.10
N LYS A 77 0.66 -21.22 -0.03
CA LYS A 77 1.02 -21.74 -1.36
C LYS A 77 2.11 -20.93 -2.05
N ASP A 78 2.63 -19.86 -1.45
CA ASP A 78 3.63 -19.02 -2.10
C ASP A 78 4.97 -19.75 -2.19
N GLN A 79 5.39 -20.09 -3.41
CA GLN A 79 6.66 -20.73 -3.68
C GLN A 79 7.87 -19.83 -3.42
N LYS A 80 7.67 -18.50 -3.35
CA LYS A 80 8.74 -17.56 -3.03
C LYS A 80 9.04 -17.48 -1.53
N ASN A 81 8.15 -18.02 -0.69
CA ASN A 81 8.30 -18.00 0.76
C ASN A 81 7.92 -19.37 1.38
N PRO A 82 8.70 -20.44 1.11
CA PRO A 82 8.45 -21.75 1.72
C PRO A 82 8.67 -21.72 3.25
N ASP A 83 9.48 -20.79 3.75
CA ASP A 83 9.78 -20.66 5.17
C ASP A 83 8.54 -20.33 6.01
N LEU A 84 7.59 -19.55 5.47
CA LEU A 84 6.33 -19.31 6.15
C LEU A 84 5.58 -20.62 6.42
N ARG A 85 5.48 -21.49 5.40
CA ARG A 85 4.80 -22.78 5.53
C ARG A 85 5.53 -23.69 6.51
N ARG A 86 6.86 -23.78 6.42
CA ARG A 86 7.69 -24.56 7.36
C ARG A 86 7.55 -24.07 8.79
N ASN A 87 7.55 -22.76 9.02
CA ASN A 87 7.36 -22.18 10.35
C ASN A 87 5.98 -22.47 10.95
N VAL A 88 4.94 -22.58 10.12
CA VAL A 88 3.61 -22.99 10.55
C VAL A 88 3.56 -24.49 10.86
N LEU A 89 4.16 -25.33 10.01
CA LEU A 89 4.23 -26.77 10.22
C LEU A 89 5.04 -27.14 11.47
N CYS A 90 6.20 -26.50 11.67
CA CYS A 90 7.03 -26.69 12.87
C CYS A 90 6.41 -26.11 14.16
N GLY A 91 5.26 -25.42 14.08
CA GLY A 91 4.60 -24.81 15.24
C GLY A 91 5.26 -23.51 15.74
N ASN A 92 6.26 -22.99 15.02
CA ASN A 92 6.92 -21.71 15.34
C ASN A 92 5.93 -20.54 15.20
N ILE A 93 4.95 -20.68 14.28
CA ILE A 93 3.79 -19.80 14.16
C ILE A 93 2.56 -20.58 14.62
N SER A 94 1.90 -20.10 15.67
CA SER A 94 0.69 -20.74 16.19
C SER A 94 -0.52 -20.58 15.25
N PRO A 95 -1.48 -21.52 15.24
CA PRO A 95 -2.72 -21.41 14.46
C PRO A 95 -3.50 -20.12 14.72
N GLN A 96 -3.49 -19.65 15.97
CA GLN A 96 -4.07 -18.37 16.34
C GLN A 96 -3.33 -17.19 15.71
N ARG A 97 -1.99 -17.19 15.75
CA ARG A 97 -1.16 -16.12 15.19
C ARG A 97 -1.36 -16.03 13.69
N ILE A 98 -1.28 -17.16 12.96
CA ILE A 98 -1.54 -17.14 11.52
C ILE A 98 -2.98 -16.68 11.22
N ALA A 99 -3.98 -17.02 12.02
CA ALA A 99 -5.34 -16.53 11.82
C ALA A 99 -5.48 -15.00 11.96
N SER A 100 -4.67 -14.34 12.80
CA SER A 100 -4.75 -12.88 13.03
C SER A 100 -3.79 -12.04 12.18
N MET A 101 -2.65 -12.59 11.71
CA MET A 101 -1.60 -11.83 11.00
C MET A 101 -2.10 -11.10 9.74
N THR A 102 -1.48 -9.97 9.41
CA THR A 102 -1.78 -9.24 8.17
C THR A 102 -1.09 -9.88 6.96
N ALA A 103 -1.56 -9.56 5.75
CA ALA A 103 -0.92 -10.04 4.51
C ALA A 103 0.51 -9.49 4.34
N GLU A 104 0.79 -8.33 4.93
CA GLU A 104 2.12 -7.72 4.94
C GLU A 104 3.08 -8.47 5.87
N GLU A 105 2.60 -8.87 7.04
CA GLU A 105 3.40 -9.64 8.01
C GLU A 105 3.72 -11.07 7.55
N MET A 106 2.89 -11.67 6.69
CA MET A 106 3.13 -13.02 6.14
C MET A 106 4.08 -13.01 4.92
N ALA A 107 4.42 -11.85 4.37
CA ALA A 107 5.33 -11.76 3.24
C ALA A 107 6.76 -12.19 3.62
N SER A 108 7.59 -12.49 2.62
CA SER A 108 9.01 -12.78 2.85
C SER A 108 9.72 -11.61 3.51
N ALA A 109 10.76 -11.91 4.30
CA ALA A 109 11.52 -10.88 5.02
C ALA A 109 12.13 -9.84 4.06
N GLU A 110 12.63 -10.29 2.91
CA GLU A 110 13.16 -9.41 1.86
C GLU A 110 12.08 -8.48 1.29
N LEU A 111 10.90 -9.02 0.93
CA LEU A 111 9.82 -8.21 0.38
C LEU A 111 9.28 -7.21 1.41
N LYS A 112 9.25 -7.59 2.69
CA LYS A 112 8.88 -6.71 3.78
C LYS A 112 9.86 -5.53 3.91
N GLN A 113 11.16 -5.81 3.92
CA GLN A 113 12.19 -4.76 3.97
C GLN A 113 12.12 -3.83 2.76
N MET A 114 11.92 -4.39 1.55
CA MET A 114 11.75 -3.60 0.33
C MET A 114 10.53 -2.68 0.38
N ARG A 115 9.38 -3.20 0.85
CA ARG A 115 8.18 -2.38 1.03
C ARG A 115 8.40 -1.26 2.05
N GLU A 116 8.99 -1.58 3.20
CA GLU A 116 9.31 -0.58 4.23
C GLU A 116 10.24 0.51 3.71
N ALA A 117 11.27 0.14 2.93
CA ALA A 117 12.18 1.08 2.30
C ALA A 117 11.46 1.99 1.30
N LEU A 118 10.63 1.43 0.41
CA LEU A 118 9.86 2.20 -0.57
C LEU A 118 8.83 3.12 0.08
N THR A 119 8.13 2.65 1.11
CA THR A 119 7.19 3.49 1.86
C THR A 119 7.92 4.62 2.56
N LYS A 120 9.09 4.36 3.16
CA LYS A 120 9.92 5.39 3.79
C LYS A 120 10.43 6.41 2.78
N GLU A 121 10.84 5.98 1.58
CA GLU A 121 11.28 6.87 0.53
C GLU A 121 10.12 7.73 0.00
N SER A 122 8.98 7.11 -0.28
CA SER A 122 7.78 7.82 -0.73
C SER A 122 7.32 8.88 0.27
N ILE A 123 7.35 8.59 1.57
CA ILE A 123 7.06 9.57 2.62
C ILE A 123 8.07 10.72 2.59
N ARG A 124 9.36 10.41 2.44
CA ARG A 124 10.43 11.41 2.37
C ARG A 124 10.23 12.33 1.16
N GLU A 125 10.04 11.76 -0.03
CA GLU A 125 9.79 12.51 -1.26
C GLU A 125 8.55 13.40 -1.15
N HIS A 126 7.47 12.89 -0.56
CA HIS A 126 6.25 13.66 -0.38
C HIS A 126 6.43 14.86 0.56
N GLN A 127 7.19 14.68 1.65
CA GLN A 127 7.52 15.76 2.60
C GLN A 127 8.46 16.81 2.00
N LEU A 128 9.31 16.42 1.04
CA LEU A 128 10.19 17.33 0.31
C LEU A 128 9.47 18.06 -0.84
N SER A 129 8.18 18.40 -0.70
CA SER A 129 7.44 19.14 -1.73
C SER A 129 8.24 20.39 -2.14
N LYS A 130 8.94 20.31 -3.27
CA LYS A 130 9.79 21.41 -3.73
C LYS A 130 8.88 22.59 -3.97
N VAL A 131 9.20 23.73 -3.35
CA VAL A 131 8.50 24.98 -3.60
C VAL A 131 8.63 25.25 -5.10
N GLY A 132 7.51 25.14 -5.83
CA GLY A 132 7.52 25.22 -7.29
C GLY A 132 8.10 26.55 -7.77
N GLY A 133 8.92 26.46 -8.82
CA GLY A 133 9.50 27.59 -9.54
C GLY A 133 10.94 27.32 -9.98
N THR A 134 11.50 28.24 -10.74
CA THR A 134 12.87 28.16 -11.26
C THR A 134 13.82 28.90 -10.32
N GLU A 135 14.80 28.19 -9.76
CA GLU A 135 15.83 28.76 -8.91
C GLU A 135 16.77 29.65 -9.74
N THR A 136 16.98 30.90 -9.30
CA THR A 136 17.88 31.85 -9.94
C THR A 136 18.61 32.73 -8.93
N ASP A 137 19.83 33.12 -9.31
CA ASP A 137 20.68 34.06 -8.57
C ASP A 137 20.58 35.50 -9.10
N MET A 138 19.64 35.76 -10.02
CA MET A 138 19.47 37.07 -10.68
C MET A 138 18.90 38.13 -9.73
N PHE A 139 18.19 37.70 -8.68
CA PHE A 139 17.51 38.60 -7.76
C PHE A 139 18.17 38.58 -6.39
N ILE A 140 18.39 39.77 -5.82
CA ILE A 140 18.93 39.93 -4.46
C ILE A 140 17.77 40.26 -3.51
N CYS A 141 17.62 39.48 -2.44
CA CYS A 141 16.57 39.73 -1.46
C CYS A 141 16.88 40.98 -0.62
N ASN A 142 15.94 41.93 -0.52
CA ASN A 142 16.14 43.14 0.27
C ASN A 142 16.13 42.92 1.80
N LYS A 143 15.71 41.73 2.27
CA LYS A 143 15.59 41.43 3.71
C LYS A 143 16.81 40.70 4.27
N CYS A 144 17.34 39.73 3.53
CA CYS A 144 18.50 38.93 3.95
C CYS A 144 19.74 39.11 3.06
N HIS A 145 19.64 39.89 1.98
CA HIS A 145 20.71 40.11 0.99
C HIS A 145 21.24 38.83 0.30
N GLY A 146 20.56 37.70 0.47
CA GLY A 146 20.86 36.46 -0.23
C GLY A 146 20.41 36.49 -1.69
N LYS A 147 21.12 35.74 -2.54
CA LYS A 147 20.82 35.57 -3.97
C LYS A 147 19.95 34.35 -4.29
N SER A 148 19.80 33.41 -3.35
CA SER A 148 18.96 32.23 -3.52
C SER A 148 17.48 32.61 -3.56
N CYS A 149 16.97 32.81 -4.79
CA CYS A 149 15.60 33.17 -5.07
C CYS A 149 14.99 32.20 -6.08
N THR A 150 13.68 32.05 -6.03
CA THR A 150 12.89 31.28 -6.99
C THR A 150 11.91 32.22 -7.67
N TYR A 151 11.83 32.20 -9.00
CA TYR A 151 10.89 33.02 -9.74
C TYR A 151 9.77 32.18 -10.39
N THR A 152 8.62 32.80 -10.58
CA THR A 152 7.48 32.23 -11.32
C THR A 152 6.83 33.32 -12.13
N GLN A 153 6.65 33.06 -13.41
CA GLN A 153 5.99 33.97 -14.34
C GLN A 153 4.53 33.58 -14.45
N VAL A 154 3.64 34.54 -14.17
CA VAL A 154 2.19 34.33 -14.23
C VAL A 154 1.58 35.45 -15.06
N GLN A 155 0.77 35.09 -16.04
CA GLN A 155 -0.05 36.05 -16.78
C GLN A 155 -1.25 36.45 -15.91
N THR A 156 -1.18 37.61 -15.26
CA THR A 156 -2.22 38.11 -14.34
C THR A 156 -3.19 39.10 -14.99
N ARG A 157 -2.98 39.46 -16.27
CA ARG A 157 -3.71 40.50 -16.99
C ARG A 157 -3.99 40.06 -18.44
N SER A 158 -4.70 40.89 -19.20
CA SER A 158 -5.04 40.66 -20.61
C SER A 158 -3.84 40.24 -21.46
N ALA A 159 -4.09 39.57 -22.59
CA ALA A 159 -3.05 39.08 -23.50
C ALA A 159 -2.08 40.17 -24.00
N ASP A 160 -2.52 41.43 -24.01
CA ASP A 160 -1.72 42.57 -24.46
C ASP A 160 -0.71 43.09 -23.41
N GLU A 161 -0.75 42.55 -22.18
CA GLU A 161 0.24 42.88 -21.14
C GLU A 161 1.25 41.75 -20.95
N PRO A 162 2.56 42.06 -20.78
CA PRO A 162 3.57 41.05 -20.53
C PRO A 162 3.31 40.30 -19.22
N MET A 163 3.80 39.06 -19.16
CA MET A 163 3.70 38.21 -17.97
C MET A 163 4.27 38.91 -16.73
N THR A 164 3.65 38.69 -15.57
CA THR A 164 4.16 39.23 -14.31
C THR A 164 5.12 38.22 -13.66
N THR A 165 6.34 38.65 -13.38
CA THR A 165 7.32 37.85 -12.63
C THR A 165 7.15 38.04 -11.12
N PHE A 166 6.87 36.95 -10.40
CA PHE A 166 6.87 36.87 -8.94
C PHE A 166 8.17 36.22 -8.47
N VAL A 167 8.82 36.80 -7.47
CA VAL A 167 10.07 36.28 -6.89
C VAL A 167 9.84 35.95 -5.42
N LEU A 168 10.34 34.79 -4.99
CA LEU A 168 10.36 34.31 -3.62
C LEU A 168 11.82 34.10 -3.20
N CYS A 169 12.24 34.65 -2.06
CA CYS A 169 13.54 34.32 -1.49
C CYS A 169 13.47 33.02 -0.69
N ASN A 170 14.31 32.05 -1.03
CA ASN A 170 14.34 30.73 -0.39
C ASN A 170 14.91 30.79 1.04
N SER A 171 15.74 31.78 1.34
CA SER A 171 16.39 31.91 2.66
C SER A 171 15.52 32.58 3.72
N CYS A 172 14.65 33.54 3.35
CA CYS A 172 13.84 34.30 4.31
C CYS A 172 12.33 34.29 4.04
N GLY A 173 11.88 33.64 2.97
CA GLY A 173 10.47 33.54 2.59
C GLY A 173 9.85 34.84 2.07
N ASN A 174 10.64 35.91 1.87
CA ASN A 174 10.12 37.16 1.34
C ASN A 174 9.65 36.99 -0.11
N ARG A 175 8.45 37.46 -0.44
CA ARG A 175 7.87 37.38 -1.78
C ARG A 175 7.55 38.77 -2.31
N TRP A 176 7.95 39.07 -3.55
CA TRP A 176 7.69 40.35 -4.19
C TRP A 176 7.43 40.22 -5.69
N LYS A 177 6.82 41.25 -6.28
CA LYS A 177 6.57 41.35 -7.72
C LYS A 177 7.65 42.24 -8.36
N VAL A 178 8.21 41.80 -9.48
CA VAL A 178 9.15 42.61 -10.27
C VAL A 178 8.35 43.67 -11.04
N ARG A 179 8.78 44.94 -10.98
CA ARG A 179 8.16 46.02 -11.77
C ARG A 179 8.70 45.98 -13.20
N LYS A 180 7.86 46.36 -14.17
CA LYS A 180 8.11 46.29 -15.62
C LYS A 180 9.40 46.99 -16.08
N ASP A 181 9.94 47.90 -15.27
CA ASP A 181 11.10 48.73 -15.60
C ASP A 181 12.44 47.94 -15.59
N TYR A 182 12.42 46.68 -15.13
CA TYR A 182 13.60 45.80 -15.02
C TYR A 182 13.54 44.57 -15.94
N GLU A 183 12.68 44.56 -16.96
CA GLU A 183 12.60 43.49 -17.97
C GLU A 183 13.41 43.77 -19.25
N GLN A 184 13.88 45.01 -19.46
CA GLN A 184 14.57 45.39 -20.70
C GLN A 184 16.08 45.07 -20.77
N GLN A 185 16.67 44.42 -19.75
CA GLN A 185 18.11 44.12 -19.75
C GLN A 185 18.47 42.62 -19.78
N THR A 186 17.49 41.70 -19.83
CA THR A 186 17.79 40.25 -19.91
C THR A 186 16.90 39.49 -20.90
N THR A 187 16.59 40.09 -22.05
CA THR A 187 16.36 39.31 -23.26
C THR A 187 17.72 38.99 -23.88
N PRO A 188 18.25 37.75 -23.79
CA PRO A 188 19.29 37.37 -24.73
C PRO A 188 18.62 37.42 -26.09
N CYS A 189 19.21 38.20 -27.01
CA CYS A 189 18.85 38.18 -28.40
C CYS A 189 18.89 36.72 -28.88
N LEU A 190 17.72 36.09 -29.00
CA LEU A 190 17.56 34.93 -29.86
C LEU A 190 17.74 35.45 -31.28
N THR A 191 18.98 35.42 -31.74
CA THR A 191 19.34 35.49 -33.15
C THR A 191 18.63 34.34 -33.85
N ASN A 192 17.54 34.64 -34.53
CA ASN A 192 17.05 33.77 -35.60
C ASN A 192 17.86 34.05 -36.86
N VAL A 193 18.28 32.96 -37.47
CA VAL A 193 18.79 32.80 -38.85
C VAL A 193 17.88 33.49 -39.85
#